data_AF-A0A1H4K6T5-F1
#
_entry.id   AF-A0A1H4K6T5-F1
#
_cell.length_a   1.000
_cell.length_b   1.000
_cell.length_c   1.000
_cell.angle_alpha   90.00
_cell.angle_beta   90.00
_cell.angle_gamma   90.00
#
_symmetry.space_group_name_H-M   'P 1'
#
loop_
_entity.id
_entity.type
_entity.pdbx_description
1 polymer ?
#
loop_
_entity_poly.entity_id
_entity_poly.type
_entity_poly.pdbx_seq_one_letter_code
_entity_poly.pdbx_strand_id
1 'polypeptide(L)'
;MIQARYAFGEDFRFSRFLDLPFGYVWRAAATLRDETGAAIGPLNCQITGIEPSEIVVSATAAAVASWPRPAPSGERTFYFDYEVSETDGGTVMSSETAQLLVEYNTAFVGDIVSREFQTIPTEYREAHKLLGYMRAVLAEVEAAAQATARIPTFFDIDSAVGDQLTIIGKWLGFPRCHCICIPNPVFGFDCGGADAFPGPIVGFCDGGNWLGCDGGSLGEYCIADDEVYRGFLKARRYQMLGLFDRESLTAAIRHVWGPSAYIIQADRCRVVVAPGRPLGPDEVTRNQILARILPVAPGLSLAFWIDQRPVFGFGDGWAGMCDPPQNPTKVFGFDCGGDYAYNITGFCATGSTWANCVPPAAGRGVWLCPDDAKATC
;
A
#
# COMPACT_ATOMS: atom_id res chain seq x y z
N MET A 1 -25.21 1.43 3.82
CA MET A 1 -25.16 2.80 4.35
C MET A 1 -23.72 3.26 4.22
N ILE A 2 -23.47 4.38 3.54
CA ILE A 2 -22.13 4.95 3.40
C ILE A 2 -22.05 6.14 4.34
N GLN A 3 -21.08 6.11 5.25
CA GLN A 3 -20.83 7.24 6.13
C GLN A 3 -19.62 7.98 5.57
N ALA A 4 -19.82 9.23 5.14
CA ALA A 4 -18.75 10.07 4.66
C ALA A 4 -18.66 11.31 5.54
N ARG A 5 -17.47 11.56 6.09
CA ARG A 5 -17.19 12.78 6.82
C ARG A 5 -16.69 13.82 5.83
N TYR A 6 -17.28 15.01 5.88
CA TYR A 6 -16.94 16.10 5.00
C TYR A 6 -16.85 17.40 5.80
N ALA A 7 -15.72 18.09 5.67
CA ALA A 7 -15.57 19.43 6.20
C ALA A 7 -16.00 20.46 5.15
N PHE A 8 -16.79 21.45 5.58
CA PHE A 8 -17.27 22.49 4.69
C PHE A 8 -16.12 23.23 4.01
N GLY A 9 -16.17 23.32 2.69
CA GLY A 9 -15.17 24.02 1.87
C GLY A 9 -14.05 23.14 1.32
N GLU A 10 -14.08 21.83 1.59
CA GLU A 10 -13.18 20.86 0.96
C GLU A 10 -13.83 20.25 -0.29
N ASP A 11 -13.08 19.45 -1.04
CA ASP A 11 -13.68 18.61 -2.08
C ASP A 11 -14.34 17.40 -1.43
N PHE A 12 -15.56 17.09 -1.86
CA PHE A 12 -16.25 15.89 -1.41
C PHE A 12 -15.80 14.71 -2.27
N ARG A 13 -15.35 13.62 -1.64
CA ARG A 13 -14.96 12.38 -2.33
C ARG A 13 -15.32 11.17 -1.47
N PHE A 14 -15.95 10.18 -2.08
CA PHE A 14 -16.04 8.84 -1.52
C PHE A 14 -15.91 7.81 -2.64
N SER A 15 -15.62 6.56 -2.26
CA SER A 15 -15.56 5.46 -3.20
C SER A 15 -16.26 4.21 -2.68
N ARG A 16 -16.69 3.36 -3.61
CA ARG A 16 -17.32 2.07 -3.33
C ARG A 16 -16.93 1.07 -4.41
N PHE A 17 -16.73 -0.18 -4.01
CA PHE A 17 -16.52 -1.28 -4.96
C PHE A 17 -17.86 -1.78 -5.51
N LEU A 18 -17.90 -1.99 -6.83
CA LEU A 18 -19.00 -2.56 -7.60
C LEU A 18 -18.48 -3.77 -8.38
N ASP A 19 -19.26 -4.84 -8.39
CA ASP A 19 -19.02 -5.99 -9.25
C ASP A 19 -19.61 -5.68 -10.63
N LEU A 20 -18.77 -5.16 -11.54
CA LEU A 20 -19.14 -4.86 -12.92
C LEU A 20 -18.60 -5.93 -13.87
N PRO A 21 -19.35 -6.33 -14.92
CA PRO A 21 -18.86 -7.27 -15.92
C PRO A 21 -17.59 -6.78 -16.64
N PHE A 22 -16.66 -7.71 -16.89
CA PHE A 22 -15.42 -7.44 -17.63
C PHE A 22 -15.67 -7.16 -19.12
N GLY A 23 -14.82 -6.30 -19.71
CA GLY A 23 -14.78 -6.05 -21.15
C GLY A 23 -15.62 -4.88 -21.65
N TYR A 24 -16.28 -4.15 -20.76
CA TYR A 24 -17.16 -3.02 -21.10
C TYR A 24 -16.61 -1.70 -20.57
N VAL A 25 -16.88 -0.60 -21.30
CA VAL A 25 -16.57 0.76 -20.85
C VAL A 25 -17.82 1.35 -20.22
N TRP A 26 -17.73 1.59 -18.92
CA TRP A 26 -18.86 2.04 -18.11
C TRP A 26 -18.90 3.56 -17.99
N ARG A 27 -20.11 4.12 -18.01
CA ARG A 27 -20.36 5.52 -17.63
C ARG A 27 -21.17 5.53 -16.34
N ALA A 28 -20.76 6.36 -15.40
CA ALA A 28 -21.54 6.63 -14.19
C ALA A 28 -22.04 8.07 -14.21
N ALA A 29 -23.30 8.25 -13.83
CA ALA A 29 -23.85 9.54 -13.46
C ALA A 29 -24.43 9.41 -12.05
N ALA A 30 -24.20 10.39 -11.19
CA ALA A 30 -24.88 10.45 -9.90
C ALA A 30 -25.56 11.79 -9.66
N THR A 31 -26.73 11.72 -9.04
CA THR A 31 -27.49 12.90 -8.61
C THR A 31 -27.61 12.87 -7.10
N LEU A 32 -27.29 13.98 -6.46
CA LEU A 32 -27.50 14.14 -5.02
C LEU A 32 -28.93 14.59 -4.76
N ARG A 33 -29.62 13.90 -3.85
CA ARG A 33 -30.94 14.27 -3.32
C ARG A 33 -30.87 14.57 -1.83
N ASP A 34 -31.66 15.53 -1.39
CA ASP A 34 -31.84 15.81 0.04
C ASP A 34 -32.84 14.83 0.69
N GLU A 35 -33.10 15.03 1.98
CA GLU A 35 -34.05 14.22 2.76
C GLU A 35 -35.50 14.33 2.26
N THR A 36 -35.82 15.35 1.49
CA THR A 36 -37.13 15.54 0.86
C THR A 36 -37.23 14.88 -0.53
N GLY A 37 -36.11 14.35 -1.03
CA GLY A 37 -36.00 13.78 -2.38
C GLY A 37 -35.75 14.82 -3.47
N ALA A 38 -35.53 16.09 -3.13
CA ALA A 38 -35.24 17.13 -4.09
C ALA A 38 -33.79 17.02 -4.59
N ALA A 39 -33.58 17.13 -5.90
CA ALA A 39 -32.26 17.10 -6.50
C ALA A 39 -31.48 18.39 -6.16
N ILE A 40 -30.31 18.23 -5.56
CA ILE A 40 -29.42 19.33 -5.14
C ILE A 40 -28.43 19.68 -6.26
N GLY A 41 -27.96 18.68 -7.00
CA GLY A 41 -27.07 18.88 -8.14
C GLY A 41 -26.41 17.59 -8.64
N PRO A 42 -25.77 17.64 -9.82
CA PRO A 42 -25.00 16.52 -10.34
C PRO A 42 -23.70 16.32 -9.56
N LEU A 43 -23.29 15.07 -9.40
CA LEU A 43 -21.99 14.68 -8.87
C LEU A 43 -21.11 14.17 -10.02
N ASN A 44 -19.81 14.39 -9.92
CA ASN A 44 -18.86 13.75 -10.82
C ASN A 44 -18.71 12.29 -10.40
N CYS A 45 -18.73 11.37 -11.37
CA CYS A 45 -18.48 9.96 -11.12
C CYS A 45 -17.40 9.45 -12.06
N GLN A 46 -16.44 8.73 -11.50
CA GLN A 46 -15.41 8.03 -12.23
C GLN A 46 -15.42 6.57 -11.80
N ILE A 47 -15.33 5.65 -12.75
CA ILE A 47 -15.15 4.23 -12.47
C ILE A 47 -13.68 3.91 -12.72
N THR A 48 -13.00 3.37 -11.72
CA THR A 48 -11.57 3.02 -11.75
C THR A 48 -11.37 1.55 -11.39
N GLY A 49 -10.42 0.88 -12.03
CA GLY A 49 -10.06 -0.51 -11.72
C GLY A 49 -10.67 -1.56 -12.66
N ILE A 50 -10.03 -2.74 -12.67
CA ILE A 50 -10.34 -3.85 -13.60
C ILE A 50 -11.10 -4.96 -12.87
N GLU A 51 -10.82 -5.20 -11.57
CA GLU A 51 -11.61 -6.06 -10.68
C GLU A 51 -11.11 -5.97 -9.22
N PRO A 52 -11.96 -5.69 -8.22
CA PRO A 52 -13.30 -5.09 -8.34
C PRO A 52 -13.21 -3.64 -8.88
N SER A 53 -14.22 -3.19 -9.63
CA SER A 53 -14.27 -1.80 -10.11
C SER A 53 -14.70 -0.88 -8.96
N GLU A 54 -13.94 0.18 -8.73
CA GLU A 54 -14.22 1.21 -7.74
C GLU A 54 -14.95 2.37 -8.41
N ILE A 55 -16.18 2.67 -7.99
CA ILE A 55 -16.84 3.93 -8.33
C ILE A 55 -16.37 5.00 -7.36
N VAL A 56 -15.77 6.05 -7.88
CA VAL A 56 -15.37 7.25 -7.16
C VAL A 56 -16.36 8.35 -7.49
N VAL A 57 -17.10 8.81 -6.48
CA VAL A 57 -18.03 9.92 -6.61
C VAL A 57 -17.41 11.14 -5.95
N SER A 58 -17.37 12.26 -6.66
CA SER A 58 -16.78 13.49 -6.17
C SER A 58 -17.57 14.75 -6.54
N ALA A 59 -17.43 15.80 -5.74
CA ALA A 59 -17.92 17.13 -6.02
C ALA A 59 -16.88 18.17 -5.58
N THR A 60 -16.72 19.23 -6.37
CA THR A 60 -15.79 20.32 -6.04
C THR A 60 -16.30 21.13 -4.87
N ALA A 61 -15.39 21.75 -4.12
CA ALA A 61 -15.76 22.65 -3.01
C ALA A 61 -16.80 23.72 -3.41
N ALA A 62 -16.72 24.26 -4.64
CA ALA A 62 -17.69 25.22 -5.16
C ALA A 62 -19.09 24.62 -5.36
N ALA A 63 -19.19 23.38 -5.83
CA ALA A 63 -20.46 22.67 -5.98
C ALA A 63 -21.06 22.32 -4.62
N VAL A 64 -20.23 21.94 -3.64
CA VAL A 64 -20.68 21.61 -2.28
C VAL A 64 -21.09 22.85 -1.49
N ALA A 65 -20.52 24.02 -1.79
CA ALA A 65 -20.84 25.28 -1.11
C ALA A 65 -22.32 25.70 -1.22
N SER A 66 -23.02 25.23 -2.27
CA SER A 66 -24.45 25.48 -2.48
C SER A 66 -25.36 24.48 -1.77
N TRP A 67 -24.81 23.39 -1.20
CA TRP A 67 -25.61 22.37 -0.54
C TRP A 67 -26.26 22.93 0.72
N PRO A 68 -27.52 22.55 1.01
CA PRO A 68 -28.25 23.11 2.12
C PRO A 68 -27.61 22.69 3.45
N ARG A 69 -27.25 23.68 4.27
CA ARG A 69 -26.53 23.49 5.53
C ARG A 69 -27.50 23.15 6.68
N PRO A 70 -27.16 22.20 7.56
CA PRO A 70 -27.82 22.10 8.85
C PRO A 70 -27.46 23.32 9.71
N ALA A 71 -28.38 23.76 10.56
CA ALA A 71 -28.16 24.80 11.54
C ALA A 71 -28.51 24.26 12.94
N PRO A 72 -27.63 24.36 13.97
CA PRO A 72 -26.16 24.28 13.94
C PRO A 72 -25.70 22.80 13.79
N SER A 73 -24.40 22.51 13.98
CA SER A 73 -23.74 21.20 13.76
C SER A 73 -24.66 19.99 13.92
N GLY A 74 -24.85 19.26 12.83
CA GLY A 74 -25.75 18.12 12.78
C GLY A 74 -25.39 17.18 11.65
N GLU A 75 -25.73 15.92 11.84
CA GLU A 75 -25.74 14.94 10.75
C GLU A 75 -26.90 15.25 9.82
N ARG A 76 -26.63 15.23 8.51
CA ARG A 76 -27.70 15.26 7.51
C ARG A 76 -27.59 14.03 6.64
N THR A 77 -28.73 13.42 6.35
CA THR A 77 -28.77 12.31 5.42
C THR A 77 -28.98 12.85 4.01
N PHE A 78 -28.10 12.48 3.09
CA PHE A 78 -28.33 12.65 1.67
C PHE A 78 -28.56 11.28 1.03
N TYR A 79 -29.24 11.30 -0.10
CA TYR A 79 -29.41 10.12 -0.93
C TYR A 79 -28.68 10.38 -2.24
N PHE A 80 -27.87 9.42 -2.67
CA PHE A 80 -27.29 9.49 -4.01
C PHE A 80 -27.88 8.36 -4.84
N ASP A 81 -28.30 8.70 -6.04
CA ASP A 81 -28.66 7.73 -7.05
C ASP A 81 -27.56 7.75 -8.07
N TYR A 82 -26.97 6.58 -8.28
CA TYR A 82 -26.04 6.39 -9.36
C TYR A 82 -26.64 5.45 -10.39
N GLU A 83 -26.40 5.78 -11.65
CA GLU A 83 -26.76 4.96 -12.79
C GLU A 83 -25.46 4.56 -13.48
N VAL A 84 -25.23 3.25 -13.59
CA VAL A 84 -24.13 2.71 -14.40
C VAL A 84 -24.71 2.19 -15.70
N SER A 85 -24.31 2.82 -16.81
CA SER A 85 -24.74 2.45 -18.16
C SER A 85 -23.54 2.08 -19.03
N GLU A 86 -23.81 1.34 -20.10
CA GLU A 86 -22.88 1.22 -21.21
C GLU A 86 -22.63 2.59 -21.86
N THR A 87 -21.50 2.72 -22.57
CA THR A 87 -21.05 4.01 -23.14
C THR A 87 -21.99 4.56 -24.21
N ASP A 88 -22.79 3.69 -24.82
CA ASP A 88 -23.81 4.02 -25.81
C ASP A 88 -25.15 4.46 -25.17
N GLY A 89 -25.28 4.35 -23.84
CA GLY A 89 -26.48 4.70 -23.09
C GLY A 89 -27.64 3.72 -23.25
N GLY A 90 -27.40 2.53 -23.82
CA GLY A 90 -28.46 1.59 -24.19
C GLY A 90 -29.03 0.77 -23.04
N THR A 91 -28.18 0.37 -22.08
CA THR A 91 -28.56 -0.54 -21.00
C THR A 91 -28.12 -0.01 -19.64
N VAL A 92 -29.07 0.17 -18.72
CA VAL A 92 -28.82 0.47 -17.31
C VAL A 92 -28.57 -0.84 -16.58
N MET A 93 -27.35 -1.04 -16.09
CA MET A 93 -26.95 -2.29 -15.45
C MET A 93 -27.21 -2.28 -13.94
N SER A 94 -27.05 -1.12 -13.32
CA SER A 94 -27.31 -0.94 -11.90
C SER A 94 -27.83 0.47 -11.63
N SER A 95 -28.91 0.53 -10.86
CA SER A 95 -29.39 1.75 -10.22
C SER A 95 -29.61 1.43 -8.75
N GLU A 96 -28.81 2.03 -7.87
CA GLU A 96 -29.05 1.95 -6.43
C GLU A 96 -29.14 3.36 -5.86
N THR A 97 -30.09 3.54 -4.94
CA THR A 97 -30.08 4.66 -4.02
C THR A 97 -29.28 4.27 -2.81
N ALA A 98 -28.20 4.99 -2.52
CA ALA A 98 -27.44 4.78 -1.30
C ALA A 98 -27.51 6.00 -0.39
N GLN A 99 -27.67 5.68 0.89
CA GLN A 99 -27.76 6.66 1.96
C GLN A 99 -26.35 7.13 2.32
N LEU A 100 -26.14 8.43 2.25
CA LEU A 100 -24.94 9.14 2.62
C LEU A 100 -25.22 9.93 3.90
N LEU A 101 -24.65 9.50 5.02
CA LEU A 101 -24.68 10.31 6.23
C LEU A 101 -23.51 11.30 6.16
N VAL A 102 -23.83 12.59 5.98
CA VAL A 102 -22.85 13.67 5.97
C VAL A 102 -22.84 14.32 7.35
N GLU A 103 -21.76 14.08 8.07
CA GLU A 103 -21.48 14.76 9.32
C GLU A 103 -20.85 16.11 8.98
N TYR A 104 -21.65 17.19 9.09
CA TYR A 104 -21.12 18.54 8.94
C TYR A 104 -20.36 18.90 10.20
N ASN A 105 -19.04 18.74 10.15
CA ASN A 105 -18.18 19.22 11.22
C ASN A 105 -18.03 20.75 11.12
N THR A 106 -19.10 21.48 11.44
CA THR A 106 -19.09 22.95 11.56
C THR A 106 -18.51 23.41 12.88
N ALA A 107 -17.98 22.50 13.72
CA ALA A 107 -17.58 22.80 15.10
C ALA A 107 -16.53 23.92 15.24
N PHE A 108 -15.98 24.43 14.14
CA PHE A 108 -14.95 25.45 14.17
C PHE A 108 -15.15 26.66 13.26
N VAL A 109 -16.22 26.78 12.45
CA VAL A 109 -16.36 27.97 11.56
C VAL A 109 -17.47 28.90 12.06
N GLY A 110 -17.08 29.90 12.86
CA GLY A 110 -17.93 30.97 13.40
C GLY A 110 -18.71 30.60 14.67
N ASP A 111 -18.60 29.36 15.13
CA ASP A 111 -19.39 28.86 16.27
C ASP A 111 -18.75 29.24 17.61
N ILE A 112 -17.41 29.24 17.71
CA ILE A 112 -16.74 29.63 18.97
C ILE A 112 -17.03 31.10 19.28
N VAL A 113 -16.84 31.98 18.31
CA VAL A 113 -17.11 33.41 18.48
C VAL A 113 -18.58 33.63 18.83
N SER A 114 -19.52 33.00 18.10
CA SER A 114 -20.95 33.20 18.31
C SER A 114 -21.41 32.66 19.67
N ARG A 115 -20.93 31.47 20.06
CA ARG A 115 -21.25 30.83 21.34
C ARG A 115 -20.74 31.65 22.52
N GLU A 116 -19.49 32.06 22.50
CA GLU A 116 -18.92 32.87 23.59
C GLU A 116 -19.53 34.28 23.64
N PHE A 117 -20.04 34.81 22.52
CA PHE A 117 -20.78 36.07 22.54
C PHE A 117 -22.13 35.96 23.24
N GLN A 118 -22.77 34.79 23.22
CA GLN A 118 -24.04 34.56 23.92
C GLN A 118 -23.85 34.45 25.44
N THR A 119 -22.66 34.10 25.91
CA THR A 119 -22.34 33.99 27.35
C THR A 119 -21.99 35.33 27.99
N ILE A 120 -21.83 36.40 27.21
CA ILE A 120 -21.50 37.74 27.70
C ILE A 120 -22.65 38.27 28.60
N PRO A 121 -22.38 38.63 29.87
CA PRO A 121 -23.38 39.21 30.76
C PRO A 121 -24.02 40.47 30.16
N THR A 122 -25.29 40.70 30.48
CA THR A 122 -26.07 41.81 29.89
C THR A 122 -25.44 43.19 30.12
N GLU A 123 -24.72 43.38 31.23
CA GLU A 123 -24.02 44.61 31.60
C GLU A 123 -22.95 45.04 30.57
N TYR A 124 -22.39 44.10 29.80
CA TYR A 124 -21.30 44.36 28.85
C TYR A 124 -21.74 44.38 27.39
N ARG A 125 -23.05 44.24 27.10
CA ARG A 125 -23.56 44.16 25.71
C ARG A 125 -23.43 45.47 24.91
N GLU A 126 -23.30 46.60 25.59
CA GLU A 126 -23.15 47.92 24.94
C GLU A 126 -21.67 48.36 24.85
N ALA A 127 -20.74 47.60 25.43
CA ALA A 127 -19.32 47.96 25.44
C ALA A 127 -18.65 47.64 24.10
N HIS A 128 -18.94 48.42 23.06
CA HIS A 128 -18.49 48.16 21.67
C HIS A 128 -16.98 47.91 21.52
N LYS A 129 -16.14 48.60 22.29
CA LYS A 129 -14.68 48.38 22.28
C LYS A 129 -14.27 47.03 22.86
N LEU A 130 -14.91 46.63 23.97
CA LEU A 130 -14.68 45.33 24.60
C LEU A 130 -15.16 44.20 23.69
N LEU A 131 -16.35 44.34 23.11
CA LEU A 131 -16.88 43.38 22.15
C LEU A 131 -15.99 43.27 20.90
N GLY A 132 -15.51 44.40 20.36
CA GLY A 132 -14.56 44.39 19.24
C GLY A 132 -13.27 43.64 19.57
N TYR A 133 -12.71 43.88 20.76
CA TYR A 133 -11.52 43.18 21.25
C TYR A 133 -11.77 41.67 21.43
N MET A 134 -12.87 41.29 22.10
CA MET A 134 -13.24 39.88 22.30
C MET A 134 -13.44 39.15 20.97
N ARG A 135 -14.09 39.76 19.97
CA ARG A 135 -14.22 39.16 18.63
C ARG A 135 -12.87 38.90 18.00
N ALA A 136 -11.97 39.88 18.04
CA ALA A 136 -10.65 39.74 17.46
C ALA A 136 -9.87 38.59 18.11
N VAL A 137 -9.85 38.52 19.45
CA VAL A 137 -9.16 37.44 20.16
C VAL A 137 -9.80 36.07 19.90
N LEU A 138 -11.12 35.97 19.97
CA LEU A 138 -11.82 34.70 19.73
C LEU A 138 -11.68 34.23 18.28
N ALA A 139 -11.59 35.15 17.30
CA ALA A 139 -11.33 34.80 15.92
C ALA A 139 -9.93 34.19 15.74
N GLU A 140 -8.90 34.70 16.41
CA GLU A 140 -7.56 34.10 16.40
C GLU A 140 -7.55 32.72 17.07
N VAL A 141 -8.26 32.56 18.20
CA VAL A 141 -8.41 31.26 18.88
C VAL A 141 -9.13 30.26 17.96
N GLU A 142 -10.17 30.69 17.28
CA GLU A 142 -10.91 29.87 16.33
C GLU A 142 -10.03 29.47 15.14
N ALA A 143 -9.23 30.39 14.59
CA ALA A 143 -8.27 30.08 13.53
C ALA A 143 -7.23 29.05 13.99
N ALA A 144 -6.69 29.19 15.20
CA ALA A 144 -5.76 28.21 15.78
C ALA A 144 -6.43 26.84 15.99
N ALA A 145 -7.67 26.82 16.47
CA ALA A 145 -8.44 25.60 16.66
C ALA A 145 -8.74 24.89 15.33
N GLN A 146 -9.10 25.65 14.29
CA GLN A 146 -9.27 25.12 12.92
C GLN A 146 -7.95 24.53 12.39
N ALA A 147 -6.84 25.25 12.56
CA ALA A 147 -5.53 24.75 12.13
C ALA A 147 -5.16 23.45 12.85
N THR A 148 -5.42 23.37 14.17
CA THR A 148 -5.18 22.17 14.98
C THR A 148 -6.07 21.00 14.55
N ALA A 149 -7.34 21.26 14.26
CA ALA A 149 -8.29 20.24 13.80
C ALA A 149 -7.90 19.61 12.45
N ARG A 150 -7.13 20.33 11.62
CA ARG A 150 -6.59 19.82 10.34
C ARG A 150 -5.28 19.04 10.50
N ILE A 151 -4.62 19.09 11.64
CA ILE A 151 -3.35 18.35 11.83
C ILE A 151 -3.49 16.85 11.48
N PRO A 152 -4.52 16.12 11.94
CA PRO A 152 -4.66 14.70 11.62
C PRO A 152 -4.76 14.41 10.12
N THR A 153 -5.34 15.31 9.32
CA THR A 153 -5.52 15.08 7.87
C THR A 153 -4.18 15.09 7.13
N PHE A 154 -3.16 15.77 7.67
CA PHE A 154 -1.79 15.74 7.12
C PHE A 154 -1.01 14.46 7.48
N PHE A 155 -1.51 13.66 8.42
CA PHE A 155 -0.90 12.41 8.85
C PHE A 155 -1.70 11.18 8.41
N ASP A 156 -2.50 11.32 7.36
CA ASP A 156 -3.14 10.19 6.70
C ASP A 156 -2.13 9.46 5.81
N ILE A 157 -1.99 8.15 6.00
CA ILE A 157 -1.08 7.31 5.21
C ILE A 157 -1.40 7.32 3.72
N ASP A 158 -2.63 7.65 3.32
CA ASP A 158 -3.02 7.66 1.90
C ASP A 158 -2.70 8.98 1.20
N SER A 159 -2.53 10.08 1.94
CA SER A 159 -2.32 11.42 1.38
C SER A 159 -1.04 12.13 1.83
N ALA A 160 -0.42 11.69 2.93
CA ALA A 160 0.81 12.29 3.45
C ALA A 160 1.95 12.20 2.44
N VAL A 161 2.79 13.24 2.38
CA VAL A 161 3.96 13.34 1.48
C VAL A 161 5.20 13.80 2.24
N GLY A 162 6.38 13.50 1.71
CA GLY A 162 7.68 13.94 2.22
C GLY A 162 7.91 13.61 3.70
N ASP A 163 8.09 14.65 4.51
CA ASP A 163 8.38 14.53 5.95
C ASP A 163 7.20 14.00 6.76
N GLN A 164 5.96 14.30 6.35
CA GLN A 164 4.76 13.81 7.04
C GLN A 164 4.72 12.28 7.00
N LEU A 165 4.91 11.71 5.80
CA LEU A 165 4.97 10.26 5.61
C LEU A 165 6.18 9.65 6.34
N THR A 166 7.30 10.37 6.38
CA THR A 166 8.50 9.97 7.13
C THR A 166 8.21 9.85 8.63
N ILE A 167 7.46 10.79 9.21
CA ILE A 167 7.05 10.76 10.62
C ILE A 167 6.14 9.55 10.89
N ILE A 168 5.16 9.29 10.02
CA ILE A 168 4.29 8.10 10.13
C ILE A 168 5.15 6.82 10.15
N GLY A 169 6.13 6.70 9.26
CA GLY A 169 7.01 5.53 9.26
C GLY A 169 7.84 5.39 10.53
N LYS A 170 8.34 6.49 11.10
CA LYS A 170 9.02 6.47 12.42
C LYS A 170 8.08 5.95 13.52
N TRP A 171 6.82 6.37 13.53
CA TRP A 171 5.84 5.86 14.51
C TRP A 171 5.52 4.37 14.31
N LEU A 172 5.53 3.87 13.07
CA LEU A 172 5.36 2.44 12.75
C LEU A 172 6.64 1.60 12.96
N GLY A 173 7.74 2.23 13.42
CA GLY A 173 9.04 1.57 13.61
C GLY A 173 9.72 1.19 12.30
N PHE A 174 9.42 1.90 11.21
CA PHE A 174 9.99 1.68 9.89
C PHE A 174 10.47 3.02 9.31
N PRO A 175 11.70 3.48 9.65
CA PRO A 175 12.26 4.71 9.10
C PRO A 175 12.55 4.58 7.60
N ARG A 176 12.70 5.69 6.86
CA ARG A 176 13.01 5.64 5.40
C ARG A 176 14.33 4.97 5.05
N CYS A 177 15.32 5.17 5.90
CA CYS A 177 16.66 4.68 5.68
C CYS A 177 16.91 3.45 6.54
N HIS A 178 17.44 2.42 5.91
CA HIS A 178 17.71 1.14 6.54
C HIS A 178 19.12 0.71 6.25
N CYS A 179 19.71 0.08 7.26
CA CYS A 179 20.98 -0.60 7.09
C CYS A 179 20.73 -1.96 6.41
N ILE A 180 21.35 -2.10 5.25
CA ILE A 180 21.29 -3.29 4.40
C ILE A 180 22.69 -3.86 4.22
N CYS A 181 22.75 -5.14 3.86
CA CYS A 181 24.01 -5.76 3.49
C CYS A 181 24.25 -5.48 2.00
N ILE A 182 25.26 -4.66 1.70
CA ILE A 182 25.69 -4.50 0.31
C ILE A 182 26.61 -5.69 -0.01
N PRO A 183 26.35 -6.45 -1.08
CA PRO A 183 27.30 -7.45 -1.53
C PRO A 183 28.59 -6.74 -1.92
N ASN A 184 29.67 -7.00 -1.19
CA ASN A 184 30.98 -6.48 -1.53
C ASN A 184 31.35 -6.96 -2.95
N PRO A 185 31.93 -6.10 -3.80
CA PRO A 185 32.49 -6.56 -5.06
C PRO A 185 33.54 -7.62 -4.78
N VAL A 186 33.41 -8.78 -5.43
CA VAL A 186 34.32 -9.89 -5.22
C VAL A 186 35.35 -9.90 -6.33
N PHE A 187 36.62 -10.07 -5.97
CA PHE A 187 37.66 -10.32 -6.94
C PHE A 187 37.45 -11.69 -7.58
N GLY A 188 37.39 -11.74 -8.91
CA GLY A 188 37.25 -12.99 -9.63
C GLY A 188 37.26 -12.83 -11.14
N PHE A 189 37.04 -13.95 -11.82
CA PHE A 189 36.85 -13.98 -13.26
C PHE A 189 35.38 -14.28 -13.54
N ASP A 190 34.71 -13.41 -14.29
CA ASP A 190 33.35 -13.70 -14.75
C ASP A 190 33.41 -14.82 -15.81
N CYS A 191 32.99 -16.00 -15.41
CA CYS A 191 32.97 -17.18 -16.27
C CYS A 191 31.71 -17.25 -17.16
N GLY A 192 30.82 -16.25 -17.12
CA GLY A 192 29.68 -16.12 -18.04
C GLY A 192 28.63 -17.24 -17.96
N GLY A 193 28.59 -17.98 -16.85
CA GLY A 193 27.66 -19.10 -16.64
C GLY A 193 26.40 -18.72 -15.87
N ALA A 194 25.38 -19.59 -15.91
CA ALA A 194 24.19 -19.47 -15.06
C ALA A 194 24.53 -19.42 -13.54
N ASP A 195 25.72 -19.91 -13.19
CA ASP A 195 26.30 -19.92 -11.85
C ASP A 195 27.33 -18.78 -11.61
N ALA A 196 27.23 -17.63 -12.28
CA ALA A 196 28.10 -16.45 -12.06
C ALA A 196 27.74 -15.61 -10.82
N PHE A 197 28.70 -15.26 -9.94
CA PHE A 197 28.46 -14.64 -8.63
C PHE A 197 27.44 -13.48 -8.71
N PRO A 198 26.42 -13.40 -7.83
CA PRO A 198 25.33 -12.43 -7.98
C PRO A 198 25.75 -10.98 -7.70
N GLY A 199 26.91 -10.77 -7.07
CA GLY A 199 27.49 -9.45 -6.90
C GLY A 199 28.43 -9.09 -8.06
N PRO A 200 28.84 -7.81 -8.14
CA PRO A 200 29.81 -7.38 -9.15
C PRO A 200 31.14 -8.13 -8.96
N ILE A 201 31.55 -8.88 -9.99
CA ILE A 201 32.90 -9.46 -10.08
C ILE A 201 33.81 -8.39 -10.68
N VAL A 202 34.86 -8.02 -9.96
CA VAL A 202 35.75 -6.93 -10.37
C VAL A 202 37.21 -7.39 -10.46
N GLY A 203 38.03 -6.64 -11.21
CA GLY A 203 39.45 -6.96 -11.41
C GLY A 203 40.35 -6.61 -10.22
N PHE A 204 41.63 -6.95 -10.32
CA PHE A 204 42.64 -6.71 -9.28
C PHE A 204 42.78 -5.23 -8.85
N CYS A 205 42.38 -4.28 -9.71
CA CYS A 205 42.55 -2.85 -9.47
C CYS A 205 41.26 -2.12 -9.07
N ASP A 206 40.13 -2.82 -9.04
CA ASP A 206 38.79 -2.23 -8.89
C ASP A 206 38.23 -2.35 -7.47
N GLY A 207 39.12 -2.56 -6.49
CA GLY A 207 38.73 -2.68 -5.07
C GLY A 207 37.94 -3.95 -4.75
N GLY A 208 38.13 -5.02 -5.52
CA GLY A 208 37.51 -6.32 -5.25
C GLY A 208 38.10 -7.02 -4.03
N ASN A 209 37.23 -7.56 -3.19
CA ASN A 209 37.63 -8.34 -2.03
C ASN A 209 37.55 -9.84 -2.31
N TRP A 210 38.37 -10.62 -1.62
CA TRP A 210 38.25 -12.07 -1.67
C TRP A 210 36.97 -12.51 -0.95
N LEU A 211 36.24 -13.46 -1.55
CA LEU A 211 35.04 -14.01 -0.95
C LEU A 211 35.38 -14.61 0.43
N GLY A 212 34.77 -14.06 1.49
CA GLY A 212 34.97 -14.54 2.87
C GLY A 212 36.13 -13.90 3.63
N CYS A 213 36.89 -12.98 3.04
CA CYS A 213 37.96 -12.26 3.77
C CYS A 213 37.46 -11.02 4.50
N ASP A 214 36.42 -10.35 3.97
CA ASP A 214 35.85 -9.15 4.58
C ASP A 214 34.40 -9.45 5.01
N GLY A 215 34.11 -9.21 6.29
CA GLY A 215 32.72 -9.13 6.76
C GLY A 215 31.97 -8.13 5.87
N GLY A 216 30.78 -8.51 5.37
CA GLY A 216 30.05 -7.71 4.39
C GLY A 216 29.97 -6.24 4.77
N SER A 217 30.08 -5.34 3.79
CA SER A 217 29.91 -3.91 4.05
C SER A 217 28.45 -3.63 4.39
N LEU A 218 28.26 -2.86 5.46
CA LEU A 218 26.96 -2.30 5.81
C LEU A 218 26.75 -1.04 4.98
N GLY A 219 25.67 -1.02 4.22
CA GLY A 219 25.23 0.15 3.48
C GLY A 219 23.95 0.72 4.05
N GLU A 220 23.73 2.00 3.85
CA GLU A 220 22.43 2.62 4.09
C GLU A 220 21.63 2.67 2.78
N TYR A 221 20.41 2.16 2.81
CA TYR A 221 19.45 2.24 1.72
C TYR A 221 18.26 3.08 2.16
N CYS A 222 18.02 4.19 1.47
CA CYS A 222 16.90 5.09 1.73
C CYS A 222 15.84 4.98 0.64
N ILE A 223 14.58 4.78 1.03
CA ILE A 223 13.45 4.82 0.10
C ILE A 223 13.08 6.29 -0.16
N ALA A 224 13.54 6.82 -1.30
CA ALA A 224 13.30 8.22 -1.68
C ALA A 224 11.87 8.45 -2.21
N ASP A 225 11.30 7.48 -2.93
CA ASP A 225 9.97 7.58 -3.53
C ASP A 225 8.87 7.39 -2.48
N ASP A 226 7.96 8.37 -2.40
CA ASP A 226 6.87 8.40 -1.43
C ASP A 226 5.84 7.30 -1.66
N GLU A 227 5.53 6.96 -2.90
CA GLU A 227 4.53 5.93 -3.22
C GLU A 227 5.09 4.53 -2.94
N VAL A 228 6.37 4.32 -3.24
CA VAL A 228 7.07 3.10 -2.82
C VAL A 228 7.06 3.00 -1.29
N TYR A 229 7.49 4.05 -0.59
CA TYR A 229 7.54 4.05 0.87
C TYR A 229 6.16 3.86 1.50
N ARG A 230 5.12 4.49 0.95
CA ARG A 230 3.72 4.31 1.35
C ARG A 230 3.29 2.85 1.25
N GLY A 231 3.67 2.16 0.17
CA GLY A 231 3.45 0.72 0.03
C GLY A 231 4.05 -0.11 1.17
N PHE A 232 5.28 0.23 1.59
CA PHE A 232 5.94 -0.41 2.73
C PHE A 232 5.22 -0.13 4.05
N LEU A 233 4.79 1.11 4.29
CA LEU A 233 4.06 1.46 5.51
C LEU A 233 2.69 0.77 5.58
N LYS A 234 1.99 0.66 4.44
CA LYS A 234 0.72 -0.09 4.36
C LYS A 234 0.91 -1.56 4.67
N ALA A 235 1.97 -2.19 4.15
CA ALA A 235 2.31 -3.57 4.49
C ALA A 235 2.65 -3.73 5.99
N ARG A 236 3.47 -2.82 6.55
CA ARG A 236 3.84 -2.81 7.97
C ARG A 236 2.63 -2.67 8.90
N ARG A 237 1.60 -1.95 8.48
CA ARG A 237 0.34 -1.82 9.25
C ARG A 237 -0.28 -3.18 9.56
N TYR A 238 -0.33 -4.12 8.60
CA TYR A 238 -0.87 -5.47 8.83
C TYR A 238 -0.10 -6.20 9.93
N GLN A 239 1.23 -6.06 9.93
CA GLN A 239 2.09 -6.66 10.94
C GLN A 239 1.85 -6.06 12.33
N MET A 240 1.69 -4.73 12.43
CA MET A 240 1.38 -4.06 13.70
C MET A 240 -0.01 -4.39 14.25
N LEU A 241 -0.96 -4.69 13.38
CA LEU A 241 -2.29 -5.16 13.75
C LEU A 241 -2.33 -6.65 14.11
N GLY A 242 -1.24 -7.39 13.92
CA GLY A 242 -1.18 -8.84 14.17
C GLY A 242 -1.99 -9.68 13.17
N LEU A 243 -2.20 -9.17 11.96
CA LEU A 243 -2.98 -9.83 10.91
C LEU A 243 -2.09 -10.78 10.09
N PHE A 244 -1.87 -11.99 10.60
CA PHE A 244 -0.95 -12.99 10.03
C PHE A 244 -1.63 -14.01 9.10
N ASP A 245 -2.87 -13.77 8.70
CA ASP A 245 -3.59 -14.65 7.79
C ASP A 245 -3.11 -14.51 6.33
N ARG A 246 -3.47 -15.48 5.50
CA ARG A 246 -3.04 -15.56 4.09
C ARG A 246 -3.53 -14.37 3.26
N GLU A 247 -4.73 -13.85 3.54
CA GLU A 247 -5.32 -12.74 2.80
C GLU A 247 -4.59 -11.45 3.12
N SER A 248 -4.35 -11.18 4.41
CA SER A 248 -3.56 -10.04 4.89
C SER A 248 -2.13 -10.05 4.37
N LEU A 249 -1.47 -11.22 4.35
CA LEU A 249 -0.14 -11.34 3.76
C LEU A 249 -0.16 -11.07 2.24
N THR A 250 -1.17 -11.58 1.53
CA THR A 250 -1.34 -11.33 0.09
C THR A 250 -1.58 -9.84 -0.19
N ALA A 251 -2.41 -9.17 0.61
CA ALA A 251 -2.62 -7.73 0.52
C ALA A 251 -1.34 -6.94 0.80
N ALA A 252 -0.59 -7.32 1.84
CA ALA A 252 0.68 -6.69 2.20
C ALA A 252 1.74 -6.79 1.08
N ILE A 253 1.96 -7.97 0.49
CA ILE A 253 2.92 -8.11 -0.62
C ILE A 253 2.49 -7.34 -1.86
N ARG A 254 1.18 -7.22 -2.11
CA ARG A 254 0.63 -6.46 -3.25
C ARG A 254 0.80 -4.95 -3.09
N HIS A 255 0.78 -4.43 -1.86
CA HIS A 255 1.14 -3.03 -1.63
C HIS A 255 2.60 -2.71 -1.98
N VAL A 256 3.50 -3.69 -1.90
CA VAL A 256 4.94 -3.48 -2.15
C VAL A 256 5.33 -3.76 -3.60
N TRP A 257 4.89 -4.88 -4.16
CA TRP A 257 5.32 -5.32 -5.50
C TRP A 257 4.30 -5.07 -6.60
N GLY A 258 3.05 -4.74 -6.23
CA GLY A 258 1.94 -4.56 -7.14
C GLY A 258 1.00 -5.77 -7.20
N PRO A 259 -0.06 -5.70 -8.04
CA PRO A 259 -1.16 -6.67 -8.04
C PRO A 259 -0.75 -8.09 -8.48
N SER A 260 0.35 -8.22 -9.22
CA SER A 260 0.88 -9.52 -9.68
C SER A 260 1.51 -10.36 -8.56
N ALA A 261 1.73 -9.78 -7.37
CA ALA A 261 2.35 -10.50 -6.26
C ALA A 261 1.43 -11.59 -5.70
N TYR A 262 2.02 -12.74 -5.38
CA TYR A 262 1.30 -13.90 -4.88
C TYR A 262 2.16 -14.76 -3.93
N ILE A 263 1.48 -15.62 -3.18
CA ILE A 263 2.10 -16.61 -2.29
C ILE A 263 2.24 -17.91 -3.08
N ILE A 264 3.47 -18.40 -3.25
CA ILE A 264 3.75 -19.69 -3.89
C ILE A 264 3.41 -20.84 -2.95
N GLN A 265 3.91 -20.76 -1.71
CA GLN A 265 3.83 -21.84 -0.73
C GLN A 265 3.64 -21.25 0.67
N ALA A 266 2.79 -21.88 1.46
CA ALA A 266 2.50 -21.51 2.85
C ALA A 266 2.20 -22.76 3.68
N ASP A 267 3.19 -23.64 3.79
CA ASP A 267 3.12 -24.89 4.54
C ASP A 267 4.41 -25.11 5.36
N ARG A 268 4.43 -26.14 6.24
CA ARG A 268 5.64 -26.60 6.94
C ARG A 268 6.49 -25.51 7.61
N CYS A 269 5.84 -24.56 8.29
CA CYS A 269 6.51 -23.43 8.93
C CYS A 269 7.34 -22.54 7.97
N ARG A 270 6.98 -22.51 6.69
CA ARG A 270 7.65 -21.74 5.65
C ARG A 270 6.64 -21.05 4.75
N VAL A 271 6.93 -19.79 4.43
CA VAL A 271 6.14 -18.99 3.52
C VAL A 271 7.04 -18.51 2.40
N VAL A 272 6.68 -18.82 1.16
CA VAL A 272 7.39 -18.40 -0.04
C VAL A 272 6.52 -17.43 -0.82
N VAL A 273 7.00 -16.21 -1.00
CA VAL A 273 6.27 -15.15 -1.73
C VAL A 273 7.03 -14.76 -3.00
N ALA A 274 6.27 -14.31 -4.00
CA ALA A 274 6.80 -13.91 -5.30
C ALA A 274 6.16 -12.61 -5.80
N PRO A 275 6.92 -11.77 -6.54
CA PRO A 275 6.39 -10.54 -7.13
C PRO A 275 5.53 -10.80 -8.38
N GLY A 276 5.66 -11.96 -9.01
CA GLY A 276 4.96 -12.32 -10.26
C GLY A 276 5.40 -11.53 -11.50
N ARG A 277 6.53 -10.81 -11.41
CA ARG A 277 7.11 -9.99 -12.48
C ARG A 277 8.63 -9.86 -12.27
N PRO A 278 9.43 -9.46 -13.29
CA PRO A 278 10.84 -9.14 -13.05
C PRO A 278 10.94 -7.98 -12.07
N LEU A 279 11.92 -8.09 -11.17
CA LEU A 279 12.32 -6.98 -10.31
C LEU A 279 13.48 -6.21 -10.94
N GLY A 280 13.42 -4.89 -10.84
CA GLY A 280 14.56 -4.04 -11.19
C GLY A 280 15.71 -4.18 -10.19
N PRO A 281 16.94 -3.76 -10.53
CA PRO A 281 18.10 -3.84 -9.62
C PRO A 281 17.87 -3.16 -8.26
N ASP A 282 17.19 -2.02 -8.26
CA ASP A 282 16.79 -1.31 -7.03
C ASP A 282 15.81 -2.13 -6.18
N GLU A 283 14.80 -2.74 -6.80
CA GLU A 283 13.79 -3.54 -6.09
C GLU A 283 14.41 -4.81 -5.49
N VAL A 284 15.38 -5.42 -6.17
CA VAL A 284 16.15 -6.56 -5.64
C VAL A 284 16.93 -6.15 -4.40
N THR A 285 17.56 -4.97 -4.42
CA THR A 285 18.26 -4.41 -3.25
C THR A 285 17.28 -4.11 -2.11
N ARG A 286 16.12 -3.56 -2.45
CA ARG A 286 15.03 -3.25 -1.51
C ARG A 286 14.37 -4.50 -0.91
N ASN A 287 14.45 -5.67 -1.55
CA ASN A 287 13.88 -6.89 -0.97
C ASN A 287 14.54 -7.29 0.36
N GLN A 288 15.75 -6.80 0.66
CA GLN A 288 16.43 -7.07 1.93
C GLN A 288 15.64 -6.56 3.14
N ILE A 289 14.95 -5.43 2.97
CA ILE A 289 14.18 -4.79 4.04
C ILE A 289 12.74 -5.29 4.09
N LEU A 290 12.26 -5.97 3.04
CA LEU A 290 10.89 -6.46 2.93
C LEU A 290 10.53 -7.47 4.03
N ALA A 291 11.47 -8.34 4.41
CA ALA A 291 11.25 -9.33 5.48
C ALA A 291 10.89 -8.69 6.82
N ARG A 292 11.26 -7.41 7.04
CA ARG A 292 10.99 -6.69 8.30
C ARG A 292 9.55 -6.20 8.41
N ILE A 293 8.83 -6.04 7.29
CA ILE A 293 7.51 -5.40 7.25
C ILE A 293 6.35 -6.36 6.95
N LEU A 294 6.64 -7.55 6.42
CA LEU A 294 5.59 -8.49 6.07
C LEU A 294 4.98 -9.12 7.32
N PRO A 295 3.65 -9.32 7.35
CA PRO A 295 2.96 -9.93 8.48
C PRO A 295 3.18 -11.45 8.46
N VAL A 296 4.36 -11.89 8.88
CA VAL A 296 4.70 -13.31 9.05
C VAL A 296 4.61 -13.65 10.54
N ALA A 297 3.86 -14.70 10.86
CA ALA A 297 3.72 -15.14 12.24
C ALA A 297 5.09 -15.56 12.83
N PRO A 298 5.36 -15.27 14.11
CA PRO A 298 6.58 -15.72 14.77
C PRO A 298 6.77 -17.24 14.64
N GLY A 299 7.99 -17.67 14.33
CA GLY A 299 8.33 -19.09 14.14
C GLY A 299 8.15 -19.61 12.71
N LEU A 300 7.63 -18.79 11.79
CA LEU A 300 7.63 -19.11 10.36
C LEU A 300 8.87 -18.53 9.68
N SER A 301 9.45 -19.30 8.76
CA SER A 301 10.50 -18.83 7.86
C SER A 301 9.90 -18.15 6.64
N LEU A 302 10.44 -17.00 6.25
CA LEU A 302 10.04 -16.29 5.04
C LEU A 302 11.11 -16.48 3.97
N ALA A 303 10.68 -16.82 2.76
CA ALA A 303 11.54 -16.91 1.59
C ALA A 303 10.95 -16.13 0.41
N PHE A 304 11.83 -15.67 -0.47
CA PHE A 304 11.48 -14.89 -1.65
C PHE A 304 11.83 -15.68 -2.91
N TRP A 305 10.89 -15.78 -3.83
CA TRP A 305 11.13 -16.23 -5.19
C TRP A 305 11.18 -15.02 -6.11
N ILE A 306 12.35 -14.74 -6.69
CA ILE A 306 12.62 -13.51 -7.46
C ILE A 306 12.47 -13.73 -8.98
N ASP A 307 12.33 -14.99 -9.42
CA ASP A 307 12.23 -15.32 -10.84
C ASP A 307 10.78 -15.16 -11.36
N GLN A 308 10.64 -14.93 -12.67
CA GLN A 308 9.35 -14.92 -13.36
C GLN A 308 8.87 -16.32 -13.72
N ARG A 309 9.80 -17.27 -13.79
CA ARG A 309 9.49 -18.61 -14.27
C ARG A 309 8.55 -19.30 -13.28
N PRO A 310 7.45 -19.89 -13.75
CA PRO A 310 6.59 -20.66 -12.88
C PRO A 310 7.40 -21.82 -12.32
N VAL A 311 7.33 -22.00 -11.01
CA VAL A 311 7.99 -23.11 -10.34
C VAL A 311 7.25 -24.39 -10.74
N PHE A 312 8.02 -25.41 -11.12
CA PHE A 312 7.46 -26.72 -11.39
C PHE A 312 7.10 -27.41 -10.07
N GLY A 313 5.93 -28.05 -10.00
CA GLY A 313 5.50 -28.82 -8.84
C GLY A 313 4.22 -29.62 -9.09
N PHE A 314 3.73 -30.28 -8.05
CA PHE A 314 2.55 -31.14 -8.11
C PHE A 314 1.40 -30.51 -7.30
N GLY A 315 0.21 -30.36 -7.92
CA GLY A 315 -1.01 -29.81 -7.28
C GLY A 315 -1.49 -28.49 -7.90
N ASP A 316 -2.55 -27.91 -7.35
CA ASP A 316 -3.11 -26.62 -7.81
C ASP A 316 -2.14 -25.46 -7.49
N GLY A 317 -1.83 -24.64 -8.50
CA GLY A 317 -0.95 -23.47 -8.38
C GLY A 317 0.48 -23.65 -8.90
N TRP A 318 0.84 -24.85 -9.38
CA TRP A 318 2.11 -25.13 -10.04
C TRP A 318 1.95 -25.16 -11.57
N ALA A 319 3.02 -24.91 -12.33
CA ALA A 319 2.98 -25.17 -13.76
C ALA A 319 2.96 -26.69 -14.01
N GLY A 320 1.97 -27.16 -14.78
CA GLY A 320 1.85 -28.56 -15.14
C GLY A 320 3.01 -29.04 -16.00
N MET A 321 3.33 -30.33 -15.91
CA MET A 321 4.37 -30.98 -16.70
C MET A 321 4.14 -30.82 -18.23
N CYS A 322 2.86 -30.71 -18.63
CA CYS A 322 2.44 -30.60 -20.03
C CYS A 322 1.96 -29.20 -20.46
N ASP A 323 2.00 -28.19 -19.59
CA ASP A 323 1.65 -26.83 -20.01
C ASP A 323 2.69 -26.32 -21.02
N PRO A 324 2.29 -25.95 -22.25
CA PRO A 324 3.21 -25.58 -23.30
C PRO A 324 3.98 -24.33 -22.87
N PRO A 325 5.32 -24.36 -22.88
CA PRO A 325 6.12 -23.20 -22.53
C PRO A 325 5.93 -22.11 -23.59
N GLN A 326 5.32 -20.99 -23.21
CA GLN A 326 5.54 -19.75 -23.97
C GLN A 326 6.96 -19.20 -23.73
N ASN A 327 7.72 -19.74 -22.77
CA ASN A 327 9.14 -19.45 -22.52
C ASN A 327 9.94 -20.70 -22.06
N PRO A 328 11.18 -20.91 -22.54
CA PRO A 328 11.82 -22.24 -22.63
C PRO A 328 12.52 -22.80 -21.37
N THR A 329 12.30 -22.29 -20.16
CA THR A 329 12.89 -22.93 -18.97
C THR A 329 11.91 -22.96 -17.80
N LYS A 330 11.52 -24.16 -17.36
CA LYS A 330 10.85 -24.39 -16.07
C LYS A 330 11.94 -24.68 -15.05
N VAL A 331 11.85 -24.08 -13.85
CA VAL A 331 12.79 -24.40 -12.76
C VAL A 331 12.15 -25.47 -11.89
N PHE A 332 12.81 -26.64 -11.80
CA PHE A 332 12.45 -27.72 -10.89
C PHE A 332 12.90 -27.37 -9.47
N GLY A 333 11.97 -27.19 -8.53
CA GLY A 333 12.26 -27.06 -7.11
C GLY A 333 11.78 -28.31 -6.36
N PHE A 334 12.66 -28.98 -5.63
CA PHE A 334 12.28 -30.00 -4.66
C PHE A 334 12.35 -29.40 -3.25
N ASP A 335 11.37 -29.71 -2.40
CA ASP A 335 11.44 -29.42 -0.96
C ASP A 335 12.37 -30.45 -0.30
N CYS A 336 13.62 -30.08 -0.08
CA CYS A 336 14.57 -30.92 0.63
C CYS A 336 14.44 -30.71 2.15
N GLY A 337 13.27 -31.09 2.66
CA GLY A 337 12.99 -31.17 4.09
C GLY A 337 13.65 -32.40 4.74
N GLY A 338 14.98 -32.40 4.82
CA GLY A 338 15.74 -33.39 5.60
C GLY A 338 17.25 -33.17 5.54
N ASP A 339 17.93 -33.32 6.69
CA ASP A 339 19.39 -33.21 6.89
C ASP A 339 20.24 -34.26 6.12
N TYR A 340 19.66 -34.98 5.15
CA TYR A 340 20.34 -36.02 4.39
C TYR A 340 20.26 -35.76 2.90
N ALA A 341 21.38 -35.31 2.34
CA ALA A 341 21.60 -35.23 0.91
C ALA A 341 21.58 -36.64 0.29
N TYR A 342 20.52 -36.96 -0.45
CA TYR A 342 20.51 -38.09 -1.38
C TYR A 342 20.61 -37.57 -2.81
N ASN A 343 21.51 -38.18 -3.59
CA ASN A 343 21.59 -38.00 -5.04
C ASN A 343 20.38 -38.69 -5.70
N ILE A 344 19.47 -37.90 -6.27
CA ILE A 344 18.41 -38.41 -7.13
C ILE A 344 18.90 -38.35 -8.58
N THR A 345 18.90 -39.49 -9.28
CA THR A 345 19.25 -39.58 -10.70
C THR A 345 18.00 -39.73 -11.57
N GLY A 346 17.82 -38.80 -12.52
CA GLY A 346 17.09 -38.97 -13.79
C GLY A 346 15.64 -38.43 -13.87
N PHE A 347 15.33 -37.61 -14.88
CA PHE A 347 14.54 -37.98 -16.07
C PHE A 347 14.62 -36.91 -17.19
N CYS A 348 15.38 -37.23 -18.24
CA CYS A 348 15.33 -36.81 -19.66
C CYS A 348 15.06 -35.34 -20.09
N ALA A 349 16.15 -34.59 -20.38
CA ALA A 349 16.42 -33.87 -21.66
C ALA A 349 17.71 -33.05 -21.57
N THR A 350 18.53 -33.05 -22.64
CA THR A 350 19.68 -32.16 -22.82
C THR A 350 19.19 -30.72 -22.98
N GLY A 351 19.36 -29.88 -21.94
CA GLY A 351 18.90 -28.48 -21.92
C GLY A 351 18.10 -28.06 -20.68
N SER A 352 17.78 -28.99 -19.78
CA SER A 352 17.08 -28.70 -18.52
C SER A 352 18.08 -28.11 -17.49
N THR A 353 17.90 -26.86 -17.05
CA THR A 353 18.67 -26.32 -15.90
C THR A 353 18.00 -26.74 -14.60
N TRP A 354 18.64 -27.66 -13.88
CA TRP A 354 18.19 -28.16 -12.59
C TRP A 354 18.56 -27.16 -11.49
N ALA A 355 17.60 -26.69 -10.71
CA ALA A 355 17.91 -26.07 -9.42
C ALA A 355 18.08 -27.20 -8.41
N ASN A 356 19.32 -27.62 -8.17
CA ASN A 356 19.62 -28.54 -7.08
C ASN A 356 19.13 -27.94 -5.76
N CYS A 357 18.50 -28.79 -4.94
CA CYS A 357 18.44 -28.54 -3.51
C CYS A 357 19.87 -28.36 -2.98
N VAL A 358 20.13 -27.20 -2.42
CA VAL A 358 21.40 -26.84 -1.80
C VAL A 358 21.38 -27.35 -0.35
N PRO A 359 22.30 -28.24 0.08
CA PRO A 359 22.56 -28.48 1.50
C PRO A 359 23.01 -27.17 2.17
N PRO A 360 22.95 -27.03 3.50
CA PRO A 360 23.13 -25.75 4.17
C PRO A 360 24.59 -25.29 4.14
N ALA A 361 25.01 -24.69 3.02
CA ALA A 361 26.13 -23.78 2.88
C ALA A 361 26.27 -23.38 1.40
N ALA A 362 26.11 -22.07 1.14
CA ALA A 362 26.60 -21.36 -0.04
C ALA A 362 26.11 -21.85 -1.43
N GLY A 363 25.03 -21.23 -1.95
CA GLY A 363 24.68 -21.36 -3.37
C GLY A 363 23.28 -20.93 -3.81
N ARG A 364 22.93 -19.64 -3.65
CA ARG A 364 21.92 -18.90 -4.45
C ARG A 364 20.45 -19.35 -4.45
N GLY A 365 19.80 -19.19 -3.31
CA GLY A 365 19.05 -17.94 -3.10
C GLY A 365 19.89 -17.12 -2.15
N VAL A 366 20.24 -15.87 -2.48
CA VAL A 366 21.00 -15.05 -1.53
C VAL A 366 20.07 -14.79 -0.36
N TRP A 367 20.39 -15.41 0.78
CA TRP A 367 19.82 -15.04 2.06
C TRP A 367 20.14 -13.57 2.28
N LEU A 368 19.10 -12.74 2.18
CA LEU A 368 19.17 -11.35 2.60
C LEU A 368 19.01 -11.39 4.12
N CYS A 369 20.13 -11.42 4.82
CA CYS A 369 20.33 -11.72 6.25
C CYS A 369 19.16 -11.36 7.19
N PRO A 370 18.57 -12.34 7.91
CA PRO A 370 17.70 -12.05 9.04
C PRO A 370 18.38 -12.05 10.42
N ASP A 371 19.49 -12.79 10.62
CA ASP A 371 19.81 -13.20 12.00
C ASP A 371 20.93 -12.42 12.71
N ASP A 372 21.94 -11.87 12.02
CA ASP A 372 23.11 -11.24 12.69
C ASP A 372 23.17 -9.70 12.61
N ALA A 373 22.26 -9.04 11.88
CA ALA A 373 22.27 -7.57 11.73
C ALA A 373 21.67 -6.79 12.93
N LYS A 374 21.45 -7.45 14.08
CA LYS A 374 20.81 -6.81 15.25
C LYS A 374 21.74 -5.92 16.09
N ALA A 375 23.04 -5.86 15.83
CA ALA A 375 23.98 -5.33 16.83
C ALA A 375 24.68 -3.99 16.52
N THR A 376 24.85 -3.55 15.28
CA THR A 376 25.59 -2.29 15.05
C THR A 376 25.24 -1.64 13.71
N CYS A 377 24.30 -0.70 13.75
CA CYS A 377 24.23 0.48 12.89
C CYS A 377 23.59 1.63 13.67
#